data_AF-A0A9J6G002-F1
#
_entry.id   AF-A0A9J6G002-F1
#
_cell.length_a   1.000
_cell.length_b   1.000
_cell.length_c   1.000
_cell.angle_alpha   90.00
_cell.angle_beta   90.00
_cell.angle_gamma   90.00
#
_symmetry.space_group_name_H-M   'P 1'
#
loop_
_entity.id
_entity.type
_entity.pdbx_description
1 polymer ?
#
loop_
_entity_poly.entity_id
_entity_poly.type
_entity_poly.pdbx_seq_one_letter_code
_entity_poly.pdbx_strand_id
1 'polypeptide(L)'
;MPPSTHGGARQSRQRIPSRERLRSGWNCKGIQYGAGLTKKQLLEIGSRVKPGFISYRVNTVAHKASFIVLRLPRCQCEFNPVEQIWAQVKNALAATNTTFNIKHVEQLLDENVAAVTAEHWQEAVRHVETLEAKF
;
A
#
# COMPACT_ATOMS: atom_id res chain seq x y z
N MET A 1 -16.73 37.29 -3.76
CA MET A 1 -16.07 36.00 -4.06
C MET A 1 -16.91 34.90 -3.43
N PRO A 2 -17.42 33.91 -4.18
CA PRO A 2 -18.18 32.81 -3.60
C PRO A 2 -17.24 31.74 -3.01
N PRO A 3 -17.66 30.97 -2.00
CA PRO A 3 -16.82 29.97 -1.38
C PRO A 3 -16.72 28.70 -2.24
N SER A 4 -15.51 28.16 -2.29
CA SER A 4 -15.11 26.96 -2.99
C SER A 4 -15.96 25.75 -2.59
N THR A 5 -16.56 25.10 -3.59
CA THR A 5 -17.30 23.86 -3.45
C THR A 5 -16.32 22.73 -3.11
N HIS A 6 -16.40 22.17 -1.90
CA HIS A 6 -15.71 20.93 -1.57
C HIS A 6 -16.27 19.80 -2.46
N GLY A 7 -15.46 19.38 -3.44
CA GLY A 7 -15.70 18.20 -4.26
C GLY A 7 -15.65 16.95 -3.39
N GLY A 8 -16.82 16.50 -2.93
CA GLY A 8 -16.98 15.20 -2.28
C GLY A 8 -16.46 14.09 -3.18
N ALA A 9 -15.56 13.26 -2.66
CA ALA A 9 -15.12 12.04 -3.32
C ALA A 9 -16.34 11.16 -3.60
N ARG A 10 -16.79 11.14 -4.87
CA ARG A 10 -17.73 10.15 -5.36
C ARG A 10 -17.06 8.78 -5.23
N GLN A 11 -17.31 8.08 -4.13
CA GLN A 11 -17.20 6.63 -4.13
C GLN A 11 -18.16 6.13 -5.21
N SER A 12 -17.61 5.69 -6.33
CA SER A 12 -18.36 5.05 -7.40
C SER A 12 -19.10 3.85 -6.79
N ARG A 13 -20.43 3.96 -6.63
CA ARG A 13 -21.27 2.80 -6.29
C ARG A 13 -20.99 1.73 -7.33
N GLN A 14 -20.27 0.68 -6.96
CA GLN A 14 -20.08 -0.48 -7.83
C GLN A 14 -21.46 -1.08 -8.07
N ARG A 15 -21.97 -0.94 -9.29
CA ARG A 15 -23.27 -1.48 -9.71
C ARG A 15 -23.23 -3.00 -9.50
N ILE A 16 -24.13 -3.52 -8.67
CA ILE A 16 -24.15 -4.95 -8.34
C ILE A 16 -24.31 -5.73 -9.65
N PRO A 17 -23.35 -6.57 -10.04
CA PRO A 17 -23.41 -7.29 -11.31
C PRO A 17 -24.64 -8.20 -11.38
N SER A 18 -25.17 -8.39 -12.60
CA SER A 18 -26.28 -9.32 -12.85
C SER A 18 -25.85 -10.77 -12.58
N ARG A 19 -26.82 -11.66 -12.32
CA ARG A 19 -26.56 -13.09 -12.04
C ARG A 19 -25.79 -13.75 -13.18
N GLU A 20 -26.13 -13.40 -14.41
CA GLU A 20 -25.50 -13.91 -15.62
C GLU A 20 -24.05 -13.41 -15.78
N ARG A 21 -23.79 -12.13 -15.49
CA ARG A 21 -22.43 -11.57 -15.49
C ARG A 21 -21.54 -12.22 -14.43
N LEU A 22 -22.08 -12.55 -13.26
CA LEU A 22 -21.36 -13.30 -12.23
C LEU A 22 -21.02 -14.72 -12.73
N ARG A 23 -21.98 -15.45 -13.28
CA ARG A 23 -21.79 -16.81 -13.82
C ARG A 23 -20.75 -16.85 -14.94
N SER A 24 -20.86 -15.95 -15.92
CA SER A 24 -19.90 -15.81 -17.02
C SER A 24 -18.48 -15.56 -16.49
N GLY A 25 -18.31 -14.64 -15.53
CA GLY A 25 -17.01 -14.35 -14.94
C GLY A 25 -16.41 -15.50 -14.11
N TRP A 26 -17.25 -16.40 -13.58
CA TRP A 26 -16.80 -17.54 -12.77
C TRP A 26 -16.39 -18.73 -13.62
N ASN A 27 -17.14 -18.99 -14.71
CA ASN A 27 -16.78 -20.00 -15.69
C ASN A 27 -15.40 -19.72 -16.29
N CYS A 28 -15.11 -18.45 -16.64
CA CYS A 28 -13.78 -18.04 -17.13
C CYS A 28 -12.65 -18.21 -16.11
N LYS A 29 -12.98 -18.36 -14.82
CA LYS A 29 -12.02 -18.52 -13.71
C LYS A 29 -11.98 -19.94 -13.14
N GLY A 30 -12.74 -20.88 -13.73
CA GLY A 30 -12.82 -22.27 -13.28
C GLY A 30 -13.46 -22.46 -11.91
N ILE A 31 -14.26 -21.49 -11.43
CA ILE A 31 -14.90 -21.56 -10.11
C ILE A 31 -16.14 -22.45 -10.21
N GLN A 32 -16.15 -23.57 -9.48
CA GLN A 32 -17.31 -24.48 -9.41
C GLN A 32 -18.41 -23.89 -8.51
N TYR A 33 -19.68 -24.00 -8.92
CA TYR A 33 -20.83 -23.55 -8.13
C TYR A 33 -22.09 -24.35 -8.45
N GLY A 34 -22.98 -24.49 -7.46
CA GLY A 34 -24.26 -25.20 -7.64
C GLY A 34 -25.26 -24.42 -8.50
N ALA A 35 -25.94 -25.10 -9.42
CA ALA A 35 -26.88 -24.49 -10.37
C ALA A 35 -28.07 -23.74 -9.71
N GLY A 36 -28.45 -24.15 -8.48
CA GLY A 36 -29.54 -23.58 -7.69
C GLY A 36 -29.17 -22.41 -6.76
N LEU A 37 -27.91 -21.94 -6.76
CA LEU A 37 -27.49 -20.89 -5.83
C LEU A 37 -28.15 -19.54 -6.15
N THR A 38 -28.61 -18.87 -5.10
CA THR A 38 -29.18 -17.52 -5.16
C THR A 38 -28.10 -16.47 -5.45
N LYS A 39 -28.51 -15.28 -5.91
CA LYS A 39 -27.56 -14.17 -6.17
C LYS A 39 -26.72 -13.81 -4.94
N LYS A 40 -27.30 -13.87 -3.73
CA LYS A 40 -26.59 -13.59 -2.46
C LYS A 40 -25.49 -14.63 -2.20
N GLN A 41 -25.81 -15.92 -2.32
CA GLN A 41 -24.83 -17.01 -2.14
C GLN A 41 -23.71 -16.95 -3.19
N LEU A 42 -24.06 -16.60 -4.42
CA LEU A 42 -23.05 -16.36 -5.45
C LEU A 42 -22.13 -15.19 -5.04
N LEU A 43 -22.68 -14.05 -4.60
CA LEU A 43 -21.82 -12.95 -4.15
C LEU A 43 -20.90 -13.32 -2.98
N GLU A 44 -21.35 -14.18 -2.06
CA GLU A 44 -20.57 -14.63 -0.91
C GLU A 44 -19.40 -15.55 -1.28
N ILE A 45 -19.62 -16.54 -2.16
CA ILE A 45 -18.53 -17.36 -2.70
C ILE A 45 -17.58 -16.46 -3.50
N GLY A 46 -18.12 -15.53 -4.28
CA GLY A 46 -17.34 -14.53 -5.00
C GLY A 46 -16.45 -13.70 -4.08
N SER A 47 -16.93 -13.27 -2.91
CA SER A 47 -16.11 -12.52 -1.95
C SER A 47 -15.02 -13.35 -1.30
N ARG A 48 -15.25 -14.66 -1.10
CA ARG A 48 -14.22 -15.58 -0.57
C ARG A 48 -13.14 -15.88 -1.59
N VAL A 49 -13.52 -15.99 -2.86
CA VAL A 49 -12.61 -16.38 -3.96
C VAL A 49 -11.90 -15.16 -4.57
N LYS A 50 -12.52 -13.99 -4.56
CA LYS A 50 -12.00 -12.74 -5.16
C LYS A 50 -10.56 -12.42 -4.74
N PRO A 51 -10.13 -12.53 -3.47
CA PRO A 51 -8.75 -12.28 -3.07
C PRO A 51 -7.72 -13.10 -3.86
N GLY A 52 -8.00 -14.37 -4.17
CA GLY A 52 -7.11 -15.22 -4.96
C GLY A 52 -6.98 -14.84 -6.43
N PHE A 53 -7.86 -13.98 -6.94
CA PHE A 53 -7.82 -13.44 -8.31
C PHE A 53 -7.39 -11.99 -8.38
N ILE A 54 -7.10 -11.34 -7.24
CA ILE A 54 -6.56 -9.99 -7.23
C ILE A 54 -5.05 -10.12 -7.45
N SER A 55 -4.63 -9.88 -8.69
CA SER A 55 -3.22 -9.68 -9.02
C SER A 55 -2.97 -8.19 -9.26
N TYR A 56 -1.97 -7.64 -8.59
CA TYR A 56 -1.50 -6.29 -8.85
C TYR A 56 -0.30 -6.34 -9.79
N ARG A 57 -0.19 -5.37 -10.71
CA ARG A 57 0.97 -5.25 -11.60
C ARG A 57 2.31 -5.29 -10.84
N VAL A 58 2.36 -4.65 -9.68
CA VAL A 58 3.54 -4.68 -8.78
C VAL A 58 3.88 -6.09 -8.30
N ASN A 59 2.88 -6.93 -8.01
CA ASN A 59 3.12 -8.33 -7.60
C ASN A 59 3.78 -9.12 -8.72
N THR A 60 3.35 -8.90 -9.97
CA THR A 60 3.94 -9.58 -11.13
C THR A 60 5.40 -9.18 -11.34
N VAL A 61 5.71 -7.88 -11.20
CA VAL A 61 7.10 -7.39 -11.35
C VAL A 61 7.98 -7.91 -10.21
N ALA A 62 7.51 -7.83 -8.96
CA ALA A 62 8.23 -8.35 -7.81
C ALA A 62 8.49 -9.86 -7.92
N HIS A 63 7.47 -10.64 -8.29
CA HIS A 63 7.60 -12.08 -8.50
C HIS A 63 8.63 -12.43 -9.57
N LYS A 64 8.66 -11.70 -10.70
CA LYS A 64 9.66 -11.91 -11.75
C LYS A 64 11.09 -11.66 -11.27
N ALA A 65 11.26 -10.79 -10.28
CA ALA A 65 12.53 -10.48 -9.66
C ALA A 65 12.79 -11.27 -8.35
N SER A 66 11.97 -12.30 -8.06
CA SER A 66 12.07 -13.11 -6.83
C SER A 66 11.91 -12.32 -5.52
N PHE A 67 11.21 -11.19 -5.55
CA PHE A 67 10.88 -10.40 -4.37
C PHE A 67 9.52 -10.76 -3.78
N ILE A 68 9.44 -10.76 -2.45
CA ILE A 68 8.19 -10.90 -1.70
C ILE A 68 7.62 -9.50 -1.44
N VAL A 69 6.34 -9.30 -1.77
CA VAL A 69 5.64 -8.04 -1.51
C VAL A 69 4.97 -8.09 -0.14
N LEU A 70 5.49 -7.31 0.80
CA LEU A 70 4.84 -7.06 2.09
C LEU A 70 3.79 -5.95 1.93
N ARG A 71 2.63 -6.13 2.57
CA ARG A 71 1.53 -5.16 2.54
C ARG A 71 1.26 -4.69 3.95
N LEU A 72 1.58 -3.44 4.21
CA LEU A 72 1.26 -2.81 5.48
C LEU A 72 -0.26 -2.59 5.59
N PRO A 73 -0.83 -2.71 6.80
CA PRO A 73 -2.20 -2.28 7.07
C PRO A 73 -2.37 -0.79 6.72
N ARG A 74 -3.60 -0.39 6.34
CA ARG A 74 -3.86 0.99 5.92
C ARG A 74 -3.64 1.97 7.07
N CYS A 75 -2.88 3.04 6.80
CA CYS A 75 -2.65 4.17 7.69
C CYS A 75 -1.80 3.87 8.95
N GLN A 76 -0.99 2.81 8.94
CA GLN A 76 0.01 2.59 9.99
C GLN A 76 1.44 2.74 9.42
N CYS A 77 1.98 3.95 9.50
CA CYS A 77 3.36 4.23 9.08
C CYS A 77 4.40 3.76 10.12
N GLU A 78 3.97 3.52 11.36
CA GLU A 78 4.80 3.04 12.47
C GLU A 78 5.38 1.65 12.24
N PHE A 79 4.79 0.84 11.36
CA PHE A 79 5.31 -0.47 10.96
C PHE A 79 6.22 -0.41 9.73
N ASN A 80 6.61 0.78 9.28
CA ASN A 80 7.47 0.94 8.10
C ASN A 80 8.84 1.49 8.52
N PRO A 81 9.90 0.67 8.59
CA PRO A 81 11.22 1.12 9.05
C PRO A 81 11.77 2.29 8.23
N VAL A 82 11.43 2.39 6.94
CA VAL A 82 11.89 3.51 6.10
C VAL A 82 11.37 4.85 6.59
N GLU A 83 10.20 4.92 7.22
CA GLU A 83 9.64 6.17 7.75
C GLU A 83 10.49 6.72 8.90
N GLN A 84 11.09 5.83 9.69
CA GLN A 84 12.04 6.21 10.74
C GLN A 84 13.33 6.76 10.16
N ILE A 85 13.91 6.07 9.18
CA ILE A 85 15.08 6.56 8.44
C ILE A 85 14.78 7.92 7.79
N TRP A 86 13.58 8.08 7.23
CA TRP A 86 13.16 9.33 6.63
C TRP A 86 12.97 10.46 7.62
N ALA A 87 12.49 10.17 8.83
CA ALA A 87 12.48 11.14 9.91
C ALA A 87 13.90 11.60 10.28
N GLN A 88 14.86 10.66 10.40
CA GLN A 88 16.26 10.98 10.70
C GLN A 88 16.88 11.89 9.64
N VAL A 89 16.77 11.51 8.35
CA VAL A 89 17.32 12.31 7.24
C VAL A 89 16.70 13.70 7.18
N LYS A 90 15.36 13.81 7.32
CA LYS A 90 14.68 15.11 7.30
C LYS A 90 15.10 16.00 8.46
N ASN A 91 15.27 15.43 9.66
CA ASN A 91 15.69 16.20 10.83
C ASN A 91 17.13 16.71 10.66
N ALA A 92 18.03 15.87 10.15
CA ALA A 92 19.41 16.27 9.89
C ALA A 92 19.50 17.35 8.80
N LEU A 93 18.76 17.19 7.70
CA LEU A 93 18.65 18.19 6.64
C LEU A 93 18.08 19.51 7.17
N ALA A 94 17.02 19.47 7.98
CA ALA A 94 16.42 20.67 8.56
C ALA A 94 17.37 21.41 9.50
N ALA A 95 18.26 20.68 10.19
CA ALA A 95 19.26 21.28 11.07
C ALA A 95 20.41 21.96 10.30
N THR A 96 20.74 21.49 9.09
CA THR A 96 21.86 22.01 8.29
C THR A 96 21.44 22.97 7.18
N ASN A 97 20.17 22.94 6.75
CA ASN A 97 19.67 23.80 5.69
C ASN A 97 19.52 25.26 6.15
N THR A 98 20.51 26.08 5.81
CA THR A 98 20.55 27.51 6.15
C THR A 98 20.24 28.43 4.96
N THR A 99 20.27 27.91 3.74
CA THR A 99 20.23 28.73 2.51
C THR A 99 18.88 28.73 1.80
N PHE A 100 17.98 27.79 2.15
CA PHE A 100 16.65 27.62 1.52
C PHE A 100 16.69 27.53 -0.03
N ASN A 101 17.84 27.12 -0.59
CA ASN A 101 18.04 26.92 -2.03
C ASN A 101 17.87 25.44 -2.38
N ILE A 102 17.06 25.14 -3.39
CA ILE A 102 16.75 23.75 -3.76
C ILE A 102 17.98 22.93 -4.18
N LYS A 103 18.95 23.52 -4.87
CA LYS A 103 20.18 22.81 -5.27
C LYS A 103 21.03 22.45 -4.07
N HIS A 104 21.07 23.34 -3.08
CA HIS A 104 21.79 23.06 -1.83
C HIS A 104 21.05 22.00 -1.01
N VAL A 105 19.72 22.05 -0.98
CA VAL A 105 18.89 21.01 -0.35
C VAL A 105 19.09 19.64 -1.01
N GLU A 106 19.20 19.57 -2.34
CA GLU A 106 19.51 18.33 -3.06
C GLU A 106 20.88 17.76 -2.65
N GLN A 107 21.92 18.60 -2.59
CA GLN A 107 23.25 18.19 -2.13
C GLN A 107 23.23 17.68 -0.69
N LEU A 108 22.61 18.43 0.22
CA LEU A 108 22.46 18.02 1.61
C LEU A 108 21.66 16.73 1.74
N LEU A 109 20.63 16.53 0.91
CA LEU A 109 19.85 15.30 0.92
C LEU A 109 20.72 14.09 0.58
N ASP A 110 21.52 14.18 -0.48
CA ASP A 110 22.43 13.11 -0.90
C ASP A 110 23.45 12.80 0.20
N GLU A 111 24.04 13.82 0.83
CA GLU A 111 24.97 13.68 1.95
C GLU A 111 24.31 12.98 3.16
N ASN A 112 23.11 13.42 3.54
CA ASN A 112 22.40 12.86 4.70
C ASN A 112 21.91 11.43 4.44
N VAL A 113 21.50 11.10 3.20
CA VAL A 113 21.16 9.73 2.82
C VAL A 113 22.41 8.83 2.85
N ALA A 114 23.54 9.32 2.35
CA ALA A 114 24.81 8.58 2.37
C ALA A 114 25.34 8.36 3.80
N ALA A 115 25.01 9.24 4.75
CA ALA A 115 25.36 9.09 6.16
C ALA A 115 24.52 8.05 6.92
N VAL A 116 23.45 7.52 6.32
CA VAL A 116 22.64 6.46 6.94
C VAL A 116 23.42 5.15 6.96
N THR A 117 23.88 4.74 8.14
CA THR A 117 24.60 3.48 8.36
C THR A 117 23.68 2.26 8.52
N ALA A 118 24.29 1.08 8.53
CA ALA A 118 23.59 -0.18 8.80
C ALA A 118 22.98 -0.22 10.21
N GLU A 119 23.61 0.41 11.19
CA GLU A 119 23.15 0.47 12.58
C GLU A 119 21.83 1.25 12.68
N HIS A 120 21.69 2.37 11.96
CA HIS A 120 20.42 3.11 11.90
C HIS A 120 19.29 2.25 11.33
N TRP A 121 19.56 1.46 10.29
CA TRP A 121 18.59 0.52 9.72
C TRP A 121 18.22 -0.58 10.71
N GLN A 122 19.20 -1.17 11.39
CA GLN A 122 18.94 -2.19 12.41
C GLN A 122 18.10 -1.65 13.55
N GLU A 123 18.33 -0.40 13.98
CA GLU A 123 17.52 0.24 15.01
C GLU A 123 16.08 0.49 14.55
N ALA A 124 15.89 1.00 13.33
CA ALA A 124 14.56 1.19 12.74
C ALA A 124 13.78 -0.14 12.62
N VAL A 125 14.45 -1.22 12.22
CA VAL A 125 13.84 -2.57 12.15
C VAL A 125 13.47 -3.07 13.54
N ARG A 126 14.40 -3.00 14.52
CA ARG A 126 14.11 -3.40 15.91
C ARG A 126 12.93 -2.62 16.50
N HIS A 127 12.82 -1.33 16.18
CA HIS A 127 11.69 -0.52 16.62
C HIS A 127 10.37 -1.07 16.09
N VAL A 128 10.30 -1.38 14.78
CA VAL A 128 9.11 -1.97 14.16
C VAL A 128 8.78 -3.33 14.77
N GLU A 129 9.76 -4.22 14.91
CA GLU A 129 9.56 -5.54 15.54
C GLU A 129 9.02 -5.42 16.97
N THR A 130 9.53 -4.45 17.74
CA THR A 130 9.06 -4.16 19.11
C THR A 130 7.63 -3.63 19.13
N LEU A 131 7.23 -2.85 18.13
CA LEU A 131 5.85 -2.38 17.99
C LEU A 131 4.91 -3.51 17.57
N GLU A 132 5.31 -4.34 16.62
CA GLU A 132 4.54 -5.48 16.14
C GLU A 132 4.26 -6.48 17.27
N ALA A 133 5.22 -6.73 18.15
CA ALA A 133 5.06 -7.63 19.31
C ALA A 133 4.00 -7.19 20.35
N LYS A 134 3.44 -5.98 20.22
CA LYS A 134 2.38 -5.46 21.11
C LYS A 134 0.96 -5.77 20.62
N PHE A 135 0.82 -6.36 19.44
CA PHE A 135 -0.46 -6.71 18.81
C PHE A 135 -0.61 -8.24 18.67
#